data_AF-A0A8X8WBK6-F1
#
_entry.id   AF-A0A8X8WBK6-F1
#
_cell.length_a   1.000
_cell.length_b   1.000
_cell.length_c   1.000
_cell.angle_alpha   90.00
_cell.angle_beta   90.00
_cell.angle_gamma   90.00
#
_symmetry.space_group_name_H-M   'P 1'
#
loop_
_entity.id
_entity.type
_entity.pdbx_description
1 polymer ?
#
loop_
_entity_poly.entity_id
_entity_poly.type
_entity_poly.pdbx_seq_one_letter_code
_entity_poly.pdbx_strand_id
1 'polypeptide(L)'
;MSYRNNKISITDFGGVGDGVTLNTKAFREAIYRIEHLRRRGGSLLYIPPGEYLTGPFNLTSRMTLYLARGAVIKATTSKGSITKSS
;
A
#
# COMPACT_ATOMS: atom_id res chain seq x y z
N MET A 1 20.05 15.72 -16.65
CA MET A 1 19.50 15.49 -15.30
C MET A 1 18.48 14.35 -15.39
N SER A 2 18.83 13.11 -14.99
CA SER A 2 17.87 12.01 -15.01
C SER A 2 17.12 11.99 -13.68
N TYR A 3 15.85 12.40 -13.66
CA TYR A 3 14.95 12.10 -12.56
C TYR A 3 14.76 10.59 -12.54
N ARG A 4 15.66 9.86 -11.88
CA ARG A 4 15.48 8.45 -11.54
C ARG A 4 14.32 8.39 -10.55
N ASN A 5 13.10 8.42 -11.07
CA ASN A 5 11.90 8.41 -10.26
C ASN A 5 11.85 7.07 -9.53
N ASN A 6 12.32 7.06 -8.29
CA ASN A 6 12.19 5.94 -7.36
C ASN A 6 10.75 5.82 -6.85
N LYS A 7 9.78 6.14 -7.70
CA LYS A 7 8.34 6.16 -7.41
C LYS A 7 7.72 4.94 -8.05
N ILE A 8 6.94 4.20 -7.28
CA ILE A 8 6.07 3.14 -7.77
C ILE A 8 4.67 3.41 -7.24
N SER A 9 3.63 3.18 -8.03
CA SER A 9 2.26 3.39 -7.57
C SER A 9 1.63 2.10 -7.08
N ILE A 10 0.76 2.19 -6.07
CA ILE A 10 -0.04 1.04 -5.62
C ILE A 10 -0.93 0.46 -6.73
N THR A 11 -1.36 1.29 -7.70
CA THR A 11 -2.17 0.86 -8.85
C THR A 11 -1.42 -0.11 -9.76
N ASP A 12 -0.08 -0.01 -9.81
CA ASP A 12 0.77 -0.92 -10.59
C ASP A 12 0.74 -2.36 -10.03
N PHE A 13 0.28 -2.52 -8.78
CA PHE A 13 0.12 -3.80 -8.09
C PHE A 13 -1.35 -4.20 -7.89
N GLY A 14 -2.27 -3.57 -8.63
CA GLY A 14 -3.70 -3.83 -8.55
C GLY A 14 -4.40 -3.12 -7.39
N GLY A 15 -3.81 -2.03 -6.87
CA GLY A 15 -4.47 -1.18 -5.89
C GLY A 15 -5.65 -0.41 -6.49
N VAL A 16 -6.82 -0.49 -5.85
CA VAL A 16 -8.06 0.19 -6.27
C VAL A 16 -8.54 1.10 -5.13
N GLY A 17 -8.74 2.38 -5.45
CA GLY A 17 -9.11 3.44 -4.51
C GLY A 17 -10.63 3.63 -4.33
N ASP A 18 -11.41 2.55 -4.36
CA ASP A 18 -12.88 2.54 -4.33
C ASP A 18 -13.51 2.43 -2.93
N GLY A 19 -12.68 2.32 -1.88
CA GLY A 19 -13.10 2.19 -0.48
C GLY A 19 -13.68 0.83 -0.08
N VAL A 20 -13.72 -0.13 -1.00
CA VAL A 20 -14.33 -1.47 -0.80
C VAL A 20 -13.40 -2.63 -1.19
N THR A 21 -12.54 -2.45 -2.19
CA THR A 21 -11.57 -3.46 -2.62
C THR A 21 -10.50 -3.66 -1.55
N LEU A 22 -10.24 -4.92 -1.19
CA LEU A 22 -9.20 -5.25 -0.22
C LEU A 22 -7.79 -5.18 -0.85
N ASN A 23 -7.08 -4.09 -0.56
CA ASN A 23 -5.78 -3.75 -1.11
C ASN A 23 -4.58 -4.38 -0.40
N THR A 24 -4.79 -5.25 0.60
CA THR A 24 -3.71 -5.86 1.40
C THR A 24 -2.65 -6.56 0.54
N LYS A 25 -3.08 -7.25 -0.52
CA LYS A 25 -2.16 -7.91 -1.47
C LYS A 25 -1.35 -6.88 -2.25
N ALA A 26 -1.99 -5.84 -2.79
CA ALA A 26 -1.32 -4.77 -3.52
C ALA A 26 -0.23 -4.10 -2.66
N PHE A 27 -0.51 -3.83 -1.37
CA PHE A 27 0.49 -3.27 -0.44
C PHE A 27 1.67 -4.21 -0.23
N ARG A 28 1.42 -5.51 -0.02
CA ARG A 28 2.48 -6.51 0.19
C ARG A 28 3.38 -6.64 -1.04
N GLU A 29 2.80 -6.74 -2.23
CA GLU A 29 3.57 -6.84 -3.48
C GLU A 29 4.40 -5.57 -3.74
N ALA A 30 3.82 -4.40 -3.50
CA ALA A 30 4.53 -3.13 -3.65
C ALA A 30 5.74 -3.02 -2.71
N ILE A 31 5.55 -3.39 -1.44
CA ILE A 31 6.60 -3.37 -0.42
C ILE A 31 7.68 -4.41 -0.73
N TYR A 32 7.28 -5.63 -1.11
CA TYR A 32 8.20 -6.68 -1.54
C TYR A 32 9.06 -6.18 -2.72
N ARG A 33 8.44 -5.53 -3.71
CA ARG A 33 9.18 -4.93 -4.83
C ARG A 33 10.18 -3.88 -4.36
N ILE A 34 9.80 -2.99 -3.44
CA ILE A 34 10.67 -1.93 -2.91
C ILE A 34 11.87 -2.51 -2.16
N GLU A 35 11.63 -3.51 -1.31
CA GLU A 35 12.68 -4.21 -0.57
C GLU A 35 13.75 -4.80 -1.51
N HIS A 36 13.29 -5.46 -2.58
CA HIS A 36 14.17 -6.18 -3.51
C HIS A 36 14.86 -5.26 -4.54
N LEU A 37 14.40 -4.01 -4.71
CA LEU A 37 15.07 -3.05 -5.58
C LEU A 37 16.44 -2.60 -5.04
N ARG A 38 16.71 -2.77 -3.73
CA ARG A 38 17.99 -2.45 -3.05
C ARG A 38 18.62 -1.09 -3.45
N ARG A 39 17.78 -0.09 -3.75
CA ARG A 39 18.24 1.22 -4.22
C ARG A 39 18.88 2.02 -3.09
N ARG A 40 20.08 2.55 -3.32
CA ARG A 40 20.85 3.32 -2.32
C ARG A 40 20.05 4.48 -1.69
N GLY A 41 19.18 5.15 -2.47
CA GLY A 41 18.37 6.29 -2.03
C GLY A 41 16.97 5.96 -1.52
N GLY A 42 16.61 4.67 -1.42
CA GLY A 42 15.25 4.24 -1.08
C GLY A 42 14.24 4.39 -2.21
N SER A 43 12.99 4.00 -1.93
CA SER A 43 11.88 4.08 -2.90
C SER A 43 10.60 4.62 -2.28
N LEU A 44 9.85 5.36 -3.06
CA LEU A 44 8.56 5.94 -2.72
C LEU A 44 7.43 5.07 -3.27
N LEU A 45 6.54 4.62 -2.38
CA LEU A 45 5.25 4.04 -2.73
C LEU A 45 4.21 5.18 -2.78
N TYR A 46 3.68 5.44 -3.96
CA TYR A 46 2.71 6.48 -4.22
C TYR A 46 1.28 5.92 -4.18
N ILE A 47 0.46 6.51 -3.32
CA ILE A 47 -0.98 6.23 -3.23
C ILE A 47 -1.73 7.41 -3.88
N PRO A 48 -2.37 7.20 -5.05
CA PRO A 48 -3.20 8.22 -5.68
C PRO A 48 -4.44 8.59 -4.84
N PRO A 49 -5.18 9.65 -5.21
CA PRO A 49 -6.45 9.97 -4.57
C PRO A 49 -7.43 8.78 -4.64
N GLY A 50 -8.18 8.55 -3.55
CA GLY A 50 -9.09 7.41 -3.40
C GLY A 50 -9.03 6.80 -2.00
N GLU A 51 -9.97 5.91 -1.70
CA GLU A 51 -10.00 5.15 -0.45
C GLU A 51 -9.46 3.74 -0.65
N TYR A 52 -8.45 3.35 0.12
CA TYR A 52 -7.80 2.05 0.01
C TYR A 52 -8.07 1.22 1.25
N LEU A 53 -9.08 0.35 1.19
CA LEU A 53 -9.38 -0.61 2.25
C LEU A 53 -8.25 -1.65 2.34
N THR A 54 -7.67 -1.84 3.52
CA THR A 54 -6.57 -2.79 3.71
C THR A 54 -6.58 -3.38 5.11
N GLY A 55 -6.13 -4.64 5.21
CA GLY A 55 -5.70 -5.24 6.46
C GLY A 55 -4.30 -4.74 6.86
N PRO A 56 -3.74 -5.23 7.98
CA PRO A 56 -2.42 -4.85 8.43
C PRO A 56 -1.34 -5.30 7.42
N PHE A 57 -0.33 -4.44 7.24
CA PHE A 57 0.85 -4.69 6.44
C PHE A 57 2.06 -4.01 7.10
N ASN A 58 3.25 -4.54 6.83
CA ASN A 58 4.50 -4.03 7.41
C ASN A 58 5.25 -3.19 6.38
N LEU A 59 5.84 -2.08 6.83
CA LEU A 59 6.77 -1.31 6.02
C LEU A 59 8.15 -1.98 6.01
N THR A 60 8.97 -1.69 5.01
CA THR A 60 10.36 -2.12 4.92
C THR A 60 11.32 -0.94 5.08
N SER A 61 12.61 -1.22 5.23
CA SER A 61 13.65 -0.19 5.36
C SER A 61 13.79 0.65 4.08
N ARG A 62 14.14 1.93 4.25
CA ARG A 62 14.42 2.87 3.13
C ARG A 62 13.26 3.01 2.14
N MET A 63 12.03 3.07 2.67
CA MET A 63 10.84 3.41 1.86
C MET A 63 10.15 4.68 2.36
N THR A 64 9.43 5.34 1.46
CA THR A 64 8.50 6.42 1.78
C THR A 64 7.11 6.03 1.31
N LEU A 65 6.12 5.97 2.21
CA LEU A 65 4.72 5.87 1.84
C LEU A 65 4.17 7.29 1.64
N TYR A 66 3.85 7.65 0.40
CA TYR A 66 3.34 8.97 0.05
C TYR A 66 1.85 8.90 -0.28
N LEU A 67 1.04 9.56 0.54
CA LEU A 67 -0.39 9.74 0.31
C LEU A 67 -0.61 11.03 -0.46
N ALA A 68 -1.10 10.93 -1.69
CA ALA A 68 -1.51 12.11 -2.45
C ALA A 68 -2.71 12.80 -1.76
N ARG A 69 -2.95 14.06 -2.09
CA ARG A 69 -4.16 14.77 -1.63
C ARG A 69 -5.41 13.95 -2.01
N GLY A 70 -6.24 13.64 -1.03
CA GLY A 70 -7.46 12.82 -1.23
C GLY A 70 -7.23 11.32 -1.18
N ALA A 71 -6.02 10.84 -0.88
CA ALA A 71 -5.76 9.44 -0.59
C ALA A 71 -6.09 9.14 0.89
N VAL A 72 -6.84 8.06 1.13
CA VAL A 72 -7.20 7.58 2.47
C VAL A 72 -6.83 6.11 2.60
N ILE A 73 -6.10 5.76 3.66
CA ILE A 73 -5.88 4.37 4.05
C ILE A 73 -6.97 3.97 5.05
N LYS A 74 -7.81 3.02 4.66
CA LYS A 74 -8.96 2.57 5.45
C LYS A 74 -8.65 1.20 6.02
N ALA A 75 -8.62 1.08 7.34
CA ALA A 75 -8.40 -0.20 8.00
C ALA A 75 -9.67 -1.06 7.91
N THR A 76 -9.53 -2.35 7.57
CA THR A 76 -10.64 -3.31 7.69
C THR A 76 -11.03 -3.48 9.15
N THR A 77 -12.31 -3.35 9.47
CA THR A 77 -12.85 -3.51 10.83
C THR A 77 -13.14 -4.96 11.20
N SER A 78 -12.54 -5.93 10.49
CA SER A 78 -12.74 -7.36 10.77
C SER A 78 -12.19 -7.72 12.15
N LYS A 79 -12.99 -7.48 13.19
CA LYS A 79 -12.92 -8.22 14.45
C LYS A 79 -13.14 -9.67 14.03
N GLY A 80 -12.15 -10.53 14.24
CA GLY A 80 -12.28 -11.96 13.94
C GLY A 80 -13.64 -12.44 14.45
N SER A 81 -14.45 -12.98 13.55
CA SER A 81 -15.79 -13.45 13.85
C SER A 81 -15.70 -14.50 14.95
N ILE A 82 -15.88 -14.10 16.20
CA ILE A 82 -16.23 -15.01 17.28
C ILE A 82 -17.73 -15.26 17.12
N THR A 83 -18.10 -16.02 16.10
CA THR A 83 -19.41 -16.66 16.08
C THR A 83 -19.40 -17.68 17.21
N LYS A 84 -19.93 -17.30 18.37
CA LYS A 84 -20.47 -18.30 19.29
C LYS A 84 -21.63 -18.95 18.55
N SER A 85 -21.37 -20.11 17.96
CA SER A 85 -22.41 -21.06 17.59
C SER A 85 -23.23 -21.31 18.86
N SER A 86 -24.51 -20.94 18.80
CA SER A 86 -25.51 -21.35 19.79
C SER A 86 -25.75 -22.84 19.72
#